data_AF-A0A158JQF3-F1
#
_entry.id   AF-A0A158JQF3-F1
#
_cell.length_a   1.000
_cell.length_b   1.000
_cell.length_c   1.000
_cell.angle_alpha   90.00
_cell.angle_beta   90.00
_cell.angle_gamma   90.00
#
_symmetry.space_group_name_H-M   'P 1'
#
loop_
_entity.id
_entity.type
_entity.pdbx_description
1 polymer ?
#
loop_
_entity_poly.entity_id
_entity_poly.type
_entity_poly.pdbx_seq_one_letter_code
_entity_poly.pdbx_strand_id
1 'polypeptide(L)'
;MNVLKPHLQSTVFTLLERNKSQRQIQRLTGIDRKTIRRYQAIFESEKSASANSPTVTTGSETAVTQTPPPPRPPATDDSSKTTTFNFARSASEPHRDWIEQQVRLRRNAQAIYQDLVDQFGFSASYESVKRFVRALRYIDPEQFDRLEFAPGE
;
A
#
# COMPACT_ATOMS: atom_id res chain seq x y z
N MET A 1 -13.22 -19.07 5.20
CA MET A 1 -13.42 -17.62 5.46
C MET A 1 -14.12 -17.47 6.80
N ASN A 2 -13.46 -16.94 7.83
CA ASN A 2 -14.15 -16.59 9.08
C ASN A 2 -14.71 -15.18 8.94
N VAL A 3 -16.04 -15.05 8.93
CA VAL A 3 -16.75 -13.77 8.76
C VAL A 3 -17.46 -13.40 10.05
N LEU A 4 -17.49 -12.10 10.35
CA LEU A 4 -18.16 -11.58 11.53
C LEU A 4 -19.67 -11.85 11.45
N LYS A 5 -20.32 -12.16 12.58
CA LYS A 5 -21.77 -12.42 12.61
C LYS A 5 -22.55 -11.21 12.05
N PRO A 6 -23.66 -11.40 11.30
CA PRO A 6 -24.36 -10.29 10.62
C PRO A 6 -24.76 -9.12 11.55
N HIS A 7 -25.24 -9.40 12.75
CA HIS A 7 -25.63 -8.36 13.72
C HIS A 7 -24.42 -7.53 14.24
N LEU A 8 -23.23 -8.12 14.28
CA LEU A 8 -22.01 -7.40 14.65
C LEU A 8 -21.52 -6.55 13.47
N GLN A 9 -21.73 -7.01 12.23
CA GLN A 9 -21.40 -6.21 11.04
C GLN A 9 -22.25 -4.94 10.97
N SER A 10 -23.57 -5.06 11.12
CA SER A 10 -24.47 -3.89 11.16
C SER A 10 -24.07 -2.92 12.26
N THR A 11 -23.76 -3.43 13.46
CA THR A 11 -23.29 -2.61 14.58
C THR A 11 -22.00 -1.84 14.23
N VAL A 12 -21.02 -2.48 13.60
CA VAL A 12 -19.78 -1.81 13.18
C VAL A 12 -20.06 -0.74 12.12
N PHE A 13 -20.87 -1.03 11.10
CA PHE A 13 -21.24 -0.06 10.07
C PHE A 13 -21.98 1.16 10.66
N THR A 14 -22.93 0.92 11.55
CA THR A 14 -23.67 1.96 12.27
C THR A 14 -22.77 2.84 13.16
N LEU A 15 -21.69 2.29 13.72
CA LEU A 15 -20.69 3.05 14.48
C LEU A 15 -19.72 3.84 13.58
N LEU A 16 -19.36 3.28 12.42
CA LEU A 16 -18.54 3.95 11.41
C LEU A 16 -19.29 5.14 10.79
N GLU A 17 -20.59 4.99 10.53
CA GLU A 17 -21.45 6.08 10.05
C GLU A 17 -21.52 7.24 11.05
N ARG A 18 -21.55 6.92 12.35
CA ARG A 18 -21.43 7.91 13.45
C ARG A 18 -20.00 8.44 13.68
N ASN A 19 -19.09 8.19 12.75
CA ASN A 19 -17.70 8.66 12.75
C ASN A 19 -16.92 8.29 14.03
N LYS A 20 -17.19 7.12 14.62
CA LYS A 20 -16.46 6.61 15.79
C LYS A 20 -15.09 6.06 15.36
N SER A 21 -14.06 6.35 16.15
CA SER A 21 -12.72 5.81 15.90
C SER A 21 -12.67 4.28 16.06
N GLN A 22 -11.78 3.61 15.32
CA GLN A 22 -11.59 2.15 15.42
C GLN A 22 -11.33 1.67 16.86
N ARG A 23 -10.57 2.45 17.64
CA ARG A 23 -10.29 2.16 19.06
C ARG A 23 -11.56 2.19 19.92
N GLN A 24 -12.45 3.14 19.65
CA GLN A 24 -13.72 3.24 20.36
C GLN A 24 -14.67 2.10 19.99
N ILE A 25 -14.72 1.73 18.70
CA ILE A 25 -15.51 0.58 18.24
C ILE A 25 -15.00 -0.71 18.91
N GLN A 26 -13.69 -0.91 18.99
CA GLN A 26 -13.08 -2.06 19.68
C GLN A 26 -13.51 -2.11 21.16
N ARG A 27 -13.45 -0.98 21.88
CA ARG A 27 -13.84 -0.93 23.31
C ARG A 27 -15.32 -1.25 23.52
N LEU A 28 -16.20 -0.84 22.59
CA LEU A 28 -17.65 -1.05 22.70
C LEU A 28 -18.10 -2.45 22.28
N THR A 29 -17.48 -3.01 21.24
CA THR A 29 -17.92 -4.26 20.60
C THR A 29 -17.06 -5.48 20.94
N GLY A 30 -15.87 -5.27 21.50
CA GLY A 30 -14.88 -6.33 21.75
C GLY A 30 -14.25 -6.90 20.47
N ILE A 31 -14.55 -6.36 19.30
CA ILE A 31 -14.05 -6.83 18.01
C ILE A 31 -12.60 -6.34 17.82
N ASP A 32 -11.71 -7.22 17.34
CA ASP A 32 -10.33 -6.84 17.05
C ASP A 32 -10.24 -5.69 16.03
N ARG A 33 -9.30 -4.77 16.27
CA ARG A 33 -9.08 -3.59 15.42
C ARG A 33 -8.78 -3.93 13.97
N LYS A 34 -8.10 -5.06 13.67
CA LYS A 34 -7.81 -5.46 12.27
C LYS A 34 -9.09 -5.84 11.53
N THR A 35 -10.04 -6.46 12.24
CA THR A 35 -11.36 -6.79 11.68
C THR A 35 -12.14 -5.52 11.41
N ILE A 36 -12.21 -4.59 12.38
CA ILE A 36 -12.87 -3.28 12.18
C ILE A 36 -12.27 -2.54 10.99
N ARG A 37 -10.94 -2.52 10.85
CA ARG A 37 -10.26 -1.88 9.70
C ARG A 37 -10.68 -2.49 8.36
N ARG A 38 -10.82 -3.83 8.29
CA ARG A 38 -11.27 -4.51 7.07
C ARG A 38 -12.69 -4.10 6.71
N TYR A 39 -13.60 -4.09 7.68
CA TYR A 39 -15.00 -3.68 7.46
C TYR A 39 -15.13 -2.19 7.13
N GLN A 40 -14.27 -1.34 7.69
CA GLN A 40 -14.21 0.07 7.31
C GLN A 40 -13.85 0.26 5.84
N ALA A 41 -12.86 -0.46 5.31
CA ALA A 41 -12.50 -0.38 3.90
C ALA A 41 -13.67 -0.80 2.97
N ILE A 42 -14.43 -1.83 3.37
CA ILE A 42 -15.63 -2.26 2.65
C ILE A 42 -16.69 -1.17 2.70
N PHE A 43 -16.97 -0.61 3.88
CA PHE A 43 -17.96 0.46 4.05
C PHE A 43 -17.62 1.72 3.23
N GLU A 44 -16.33 2.12 3.21
CA GLU A 44 -15.87 3.23 2.38
C GLU A 44 -16.05 2.94 0.89
N SER A 45 -15.74 1.73 0.44
CA SER A 45 -15.94 1.33 -0.96
C SER A 45 -17.42 1.34 -1.38
N GLU A 46 -18.33 0.88 -0.52
CA GLU A 46 -19.77 0.90 -0.76
C GLU A 46 -20.32 2.34 -0.75
N LYS A 47 -19.86 3.17 0.18
CA LYS A 47 -20.23 4.58 0.25
C LYS A 47 -19.75 5.37 -0.97
N SER A 48 -18.54 5.10 -1.44
CA SER A 48 -18.01 5.68 -2.67
C SER A 48 -18.74 5.17 -3.92
N ALA A 49 -19.12 3.90 -3.97
CA ALA A 49 -19.94 3.36 -5.04
C ALA A 49 -21.35 3.99 -5.07
N SER A 50 -21.94 4.26 -3.90
CA SER A 50 -23.24 4.95 -3.81
C SER A 50 -23.15 6.44 -4.17
N ALA A 51 -22.04 7.11 -3.85
CA ALA A 51 -21.81 8.52 -4.21
C ALA A 51 -21.51 8.72 -5.71
N ASN A 52 -20.99 7.68 -6.38
CA ASN A 52 -20.79 7.64 -7.82
C ASN A 52 -21.99 6.99 -8.53
N SER A 53 -23.17 7.62 -8.45
CA SER A 53 -24.29 7.27 -9.34
C SER A 53 -24.42 8.31 -10.46
N PRO A 54 -24.26 7.94 -11.74
CA PRO A 54 -24.93 8.64 -12.82
C PRO A 54 -26.40 8.20 -12.84
N THR A 55 -27.29 9.17 -12.84
CA THR A 55 -28.74 9.04 -12.96
C THR A 55 -29.15 8.19 -14.16
N VAL A 56 -29.98 7.15 -13.97
CA VAL A 56 -30.98 6.74 -14.96
C VAL A 56 -32.27 6.36 -14.25
N THR A 57 -33.24 7.26 -14.34
CA THR A 57 -34.67 7.01 -14.16
C THR A 57 -35.23 6.43 -15.45
N THR A 58 -35.88 5.27 -15.41
CA THR A 58 -37.11 4.97 -16.16
C THR A 58 -37.70 3.70 -15.53
N GLY A 59 -38.88 3.83 -14.93
CA GLY A 59 -39.56 2.73 -14.26
C GLY A 59 -40.17 1.72 -15.22
N SER A 60 -40.33 0.49 -14.74
CA SER A 60 -41.55 -0.30 -14.88
C SER A 60 -41.36 -1.64 -14.15
N GLU A 61 -42.47 -2.12 -13.65
CA GLU A 61 -42.62 -3.16 -12.65
C GLU A 61 -42.39 -4.59 -13.20
N THR A 62 -42.29 -5.51 -12.24
CA THR A 62 -42.55 -6.96 -12.31
C THR A 62 -41.50 -7.92 -12.91
N ALA A 63 -40.96 -8.71 -11.96
CA ALA A 63 -40.92 -10.18 -11.94
C ALA A 63 -39.81 -10.95 -12.68
N VAL A 64 -38.87 -11.44 -11.85
CA VAL A 64 -38.28 -12.80 -11.78
C VAL A 64 -37.94 -13.49 -13.11
N THR A 65 -36.65 -13.85 -13.30
CA THR A 65 -36.13 -15.23 -13.59
C THR A 65 -34.70 -15.17 -14.18
N GLN A 66 -33.77 -15.91 -13.56
CA GLN A 66 -32.52 -16.51 -14.09
C GLN A 66 -31.31 -15.65 -14.58
N THR A 67 -30.18 -15.89 -13.90
CA THR A 67 -28.72 -15.86 -14.25
C THR A 67 -28.39 -15.86 -15.77
N PRO A 68 -27.38 -15.10 -16.29
CA PRO A 68 -25.97 -15.11 -15.85
C PRO A 68 -25.27 -13.74 -15.68
N PRO A 69 -24.09 -13.70 -15.02
CA PRO A 69 -23.36 -12.46 -14.78
C PRO A 69 -22.74 -11.90 -16.08
N PRO A 70 -22.68 -10.57 -16.26
CA PRO A 70 -22.01 -9.95 -17.39
C PRO A 70 -20.47 -10.18 -17.34
N PRO A 71 -19.81 -10.23 -18.51
CA PRO A 71 -18.45 -10.75 -18.66
C PRO A 71 -17.41 -9.88 -17.96
N ARG A 72 -16.54 -10.56 -17.22
CA ARG A 72 -15.29 -10.06 -16.64
C ARG A 72 -14.44 -9.39 -17.74
N PRO A 73 -14.06 -8.10 -17.63
CA PRO A 73 -13.01 -7.56 -18.49
C PRO A 73 -11.71 -8.33 -18.22
N PRO A 74 -10.91 -8.63 -19.27
CA PRO A 74 -9.76 -9.51 -19.16
C PRO A 74 -8.81 -9.05 -18.07
N ALA A 75 -8.36 -10.01 -17.29
CA ALA A 75 -7.27 -9.86 -16.34
C ALA A 75 -6.07 -9.24 -17.05
N THR A 76 -5.73 -8.01 -16.71
CA THR A 76 -4.32 -7.65 -16.65
C THR A 76 -3.75 -8.41 -15.48
N ASP A 77 -3.27 -9.62 -15.78
CA ASP A 77 -2.16 -10.23 -15.07
C ASP A 77 -0.99 -9.24 -15.13
N ASP A 78 -0.97 -8.31 -14.18
CA ASP A 78 0.29 -7.78 -13.69
C ASP A 78 0.56 -8.46 -12.36
N SER A 79 0.91 -9.73 -12.49
CA SER A 79 1.84 -10.39 -11.59
C SER A 79 3.18 -9.65 -11.64
N SER A 80 3.24 -8.46 -11.04
CA SER A 80 4.49 -7.90 -10.53
C SER A 80 4.26 -7.50 -9.09
N LYS A 81 4.54 -8.47 -8.22
CA LYS A 81 4.86 -8.25 -6.82
C LYS A 81 6.20 -7.52 -6.73
N THR A 82 6.36 -6.41 -7.43
CA THR A 82 7.45 -5.47 -7.23
C THR A 82 6.85 -4.40 -6.35
N THR A 83 7.30 -4.33 -5.11
CA THR A 83 7.08 -3.13 -4.31
C THR A 83 7.89 -2.02 -4.99
N THR A 84 7.36 -1.47 -6.07
CA THR A 84 7.76 -0.18 -6.61
C THR A 84 7.30 0.82 -5.55
N PHE A 85 8.06 0.91 -4.46
CA PHE A 85 8.06 2.10 -3.63
C PHE A 85 8.12 3.24 -4.63
N ASN A 86 7.13 4.14 -4.61
CA ASN A 86 6.99 5.22 -5.59
C ASN A 86 8.19 6.17 -5.50
N PHE A 87 9.33 5.73 -6.03
CA PHE A 87 10.55 6.50 -6.21
C PHE A 87 10.29 7.60 -7.24
N ALA A 88 9.37 7.35 -8.18
CA ALA A 88 8.75 8.26 -9.17
C ALA A 88 8.20 9.59 -8.62
N ARG A 89 8.21 9.81 -7.30
CA ARG A 89 7.80 11.07 -6.65
C ARG A 89 8.83 11.61 -5.66
N SER A 90 9.91 10.87 -5.43
CA SER A 90 10.93 11.29 -4.47
C SER A 90 11.88 12.29 -5.12
N ALA A 91 12.17 13.40 -4.44
CA ALA A 91 13.14 14.40 -4.91
C ALA A 91 14.56 13.83 -5.17
N SER A 92 14.80 12.59 -4.74
CA SER A 92 16.03 11.81 -4.93
C SER A 92 16.18 11.18 -6.31
N GLU A 93 15.19 11.29 -7.21
CA GLU A 93 15.26 10.69 -8.56
C GLU A 93 16.46 11.16 -9.40
N PRO A 94 16.81 12.46 -9.46
CA PRO A 94 17.95 12.93 -10.25
C PRO A 94 19.31 12.35 -9.80
N HIS A 95 19.38 11.85 -8.57
CA HIS A 95 20.60 11.31 -7.96
C HIS A 95 20.49 9.80 -7.71
N ARG A 96 19.50 9.14 -8.33
CA ARG A 96 19.23 7.72 -8.13
C ARG A 96 20.45 6.84 -8.38
N ASP A 97 21.07 6.96 -9.56
CA ASP A 97 22.22 6.12 -9.94
C ASP A 97 23.40 6.32 -8.99
N TRP A 98 23.63 7.56 -8.54
CA TRP A 98 24.69 7.86 -7.59
C TRP A 98 24.39 7.28 -6.20
N ILE A 99 23.16 7.43 -5.70
CA ILE A 99 22.74 6.83 -4.42
C ILE A 99 22.84 5.31 -4.49
N GLU A 100 22.44 4.68 -5.60
CA GLU A 100 22.55 3.23 -5.80
C GLU A 100 24.02 2.76 -5.70
N GLN A 101 24.95 3.48 -6.33
CA GLN A 101 26.39 3.20 -6.18
C GLN A 101 26.86 3.34 -4.74
N GLN A 102 26.47 4.41 -4.02
CA GLN A 102 26.87 4.59 -2.62
C GLN A 102 26.26 3.53 -1.69
N VAL A 103 25.04 3.07 -1.97
CA VAL A 103 24.38 1.99 -1.22
C VAL A 103 25.06 0.65 -1.48
N ARG A 104 25.52 0.40 -2.72
CA ARG A 104 26.33 -0.77 -3.06
C ARG A 104 27.67 -0.79 -2.31
N LEU A 105 28.26 0.39 -2.10
CA LEU A 105 29.43 0.59 -1.24
C LEU A 105 29.12 0.49 0.27
N ARG A 106 27.88 0.12 0.64
CA ARG A 106 27.38 -0.01 2.03
C ARG A 106 27.58 1.24 2.90
N ARG A 107 27.63 2.44 2.30
CA ARG A 107 27.71 3.70 3.04
C ARG A 107 26.44 3.97 3.86
N ASN A 108 26.60 4.75 4.92
CA ASN A 108 25.48 5.18 5.75
C ASN A 108 24.61 6.19 5.00
N ALA A 109 23.28 6.05 5.09
CA ALA A 109 22.32 6.98 4.48
C ALA A 109 22.56 8.44 4.90
N GLN A 110 23.07 8.68 6.12
CA GLN A 110 23.37 10.03 6.58
C GLN A 110 24.58 10.64 5.86
N ALA A 111 25.62 9.85 5.56
CA ALA A 111 26.77 10.30 4.77
C ALA A 111 26.36 10.57 3.32
N ILE A 112 25.54 9.69 2.74
CA ILE A 112 24.96 9.85 1.40
C ILE A 112 24.17 11.16 1.32
N TYR A 113 23.39 11.49 2.35
CA TYR A 113 22.63 12.75 2.41
C TYR A 113 23.54 13.98 2.46
N GLN A 114 24.60 13.96 3.27
CA GLN A 114 25.52 15.10 3.35
C GLN A 114 26.24 15.34 2.02
N ASP A 115 26.79 14.29 1.41
CA ASP A 115 27.40 14.35 0.08
C ASP A 115 26.41 14.88 -0.98
N LEU A 116 25.12 14.53 -0.85
CA LEU A 116 24.04 15.05 -1.69
C LEU A 116 23.80 16.55 -1.51
N VAL A 117 23.82 17.03 -0.28
CA VAL A 117 23.66 18.46 0.02
C VAL A 117 24.90 19.23 -0.46
N ASP A 118 26.09 18.72 -0.20
CA ASP A 118 27.37 19.39 -0.48
C ASP A 118 27.69 19.44 -1.98
N GLN A 119 27.50 18.33 -2.71
CA GLN A 119 27.91 18.21 -4.12
C GLN A 119 26.79 18.56 -5.09
N PHE A 120 25.54 18.26 -4.71
CA PHE A 120 24.39 18.37 -5.61
C PHE A 120 23.36 19.43 -5.18
N GLY A 121 23.56 20.09 -4.03
CA GLY A 121 22.62 21.10 -3.53
C GLY A 121 21.24 20.53 -3.21
N PHE A 122 21.18 19.30 -2.69
CA PHE A 122 19.93 18.59 -2.46
C PHE A 122 18.99 19.34 -1.51
N SER A 123 17.80 19.67 -2.00
CA SER A 123 16.81 20.49 -1.27
C SER A 123 15.80 19.69 -0.45
N ALA A 124 15.75 18.37 -0.62
CA ALA A 124 14.82 17.52 0.10
C ALA A 124 15.38 17.03 1.44
N SER A 125 14.51 16.44 2.25
CA SER A 125 14.86 16.02 3.61
C SER A 125 15.61 14.70 3.64
N TYR A 126 16.45 14.52 4.67
CA TYR A 126 17.12 13.26 4.97
C TYR A 126 16.18 12.03 4.98
N GLU A 127 14.93 12.19 5.42
CA GLU A 127 13.94 11.10 5.46
C GLU A 127 13.59 10.56 4.06
N SER A 128 13.70 11.39 3.01
CA SER A 128 13.57 10.94 1.62
C SER A 128 14.69 9.97 1.24
N VAL A 129 15.95 10.35 1.49
CA VAL A 129 17.15 9.52 1.25
C VAL A 129 17.11 8.24 2.08
N LYS A 130 16.75 8.32 3.36
CA LYS A 130 16.66 7.16 4.25
C LYS A 130 15.61 6.15 3.78
N ARG A 131 14.43 6.62 3.34
CA ARG A 131 13.40 5.76 2.72
C ARG A 131 13.92 5.16 1.42
N PHE A 132 14.64 5.94 0.63
CA PHE A 132 15.20 5.52 -0.65
C PHE A 132 16.20 4.36 -0.48
N VAL A 133 17.22 4.57 0.35
CA VAL A 133 18.24 3.57 0.70
C VAL A 133 17.63 2.31 1.29
N ARG A 134 16.60 2.44 2.14
CA ARG A 134 15.93 1.28 2.74
C ARG A 134 15.17 0.45 1.71
N ALA A 135 14.54 1.10 0.73
CA ALA A 135 13.82 0.41 -0.33
C ALA A 135 14.79 -0.28 -1.30
N LEU A 136 15.93 0.34 -1.64
CA LEU A 136 17.00 -0.31 -2.41
C LEU A 136 17.50 -1.59 -1.73
N ARG A 137 17.77 -1.53 -0.41
CA ARG A 137 18.19 -2.70 0.38
C ARG A 137 17.16 -3.83 0.46
N TYR A 138 15.88 -3.51 0.27
CA TYR A 138 14.80 -4.50 0.31
C TYR A 138 14.57 -5.14 -1.06
N ILE A 139 14.83 -4.39 -2.14
CA ILE A 139 14.75 -4.87 -3.53
C ILE A 139 15.92 -5.79 -3.85
N ASP A 140 17.04 -5.65 -3.15
CA ASP A 140 18.26 -6.42 -3.37
C ASP A 140 18.59 -7.39 -2.21
N PRO A 141 17.72 -8.39 -1.90
CA PRO A 141 17.98 -9.35 -0.83
C PRO A 141 18.99 -10.45 -1.22
N GLU A 142 19.56 -10.45 -2.44
CA GLU A 142 20.38 -11.57 -2.95
C GLU A 142 21.77 -11.23 -3.49
N GLN A 143 22.33 -10.03 -3.30
CA GLN A 143 23.75 -9.82 -3.64
C GLN A 143 24.66 -10.03 -2.42
N PHE A 144 24.76 -11.29 -1.98
CA PHE A 144 25.98 -11.74 -1.34
C PHE A 144 27.01 -11.94 -2.45
N ASP A 145 28.01 -11.05 -2.55
CA ASP A 145 29.28 -11.43 -3.18
C ASP A 145 29.82 -12.61 -2.37
N ARG A 146 29.60 -13.83 -2.86
CA ARG A 146 30.39 -14.99 -2.45
C ARG A 146 31.78 -14.74 -3.01
N LEU A 147 32.63 -14.13 -2.18
CA LEU A 147 34.05 -14.20 -2.37
C LEU A 147 34.44 -15.66 -2.13
N GLU A 148 34.50 -16.45 -3.20
CA GLU A 148 35.04 -17.80 -3.16
C GLU A 148 36.54 -17.66 -2.82
N PHE A 149 36.87 -17.89 -1.56
CA PHE A 149 38.25 -18.16 -1.17
C PHE A 149 38.50 -19.64 -1.43
N ALA A 150 39.55 -19.95 -2.20
CA ALA A 150 40.09 -21.31 -2.22
C ALA A 150 40.57 -21.66 -0.80
N PRO A 151 40.24 -22.84 -0.26
CA PRO A 151 40.78 -23.26 1.02
C PRO A 151 42.28 -23.58 0.87
N GLY A 152 43.12 -22.68 1.39
CA GLY A 152 44.55 -22.94 1.66
C GLY A 152 45.53 -22.36 0.64
N GLU A 153 46.10 -21.20 0.97
CA GLU A 153 47.51 -20.85 0.78
C GLU A 153 47.97 -19.97 1.94
#